data_AF-A0AAE9XEV3-F1
#
_entry.id   AF-A0AAE9XEV3-F1
#
_cell.length_a   1.000
_cell.length_b   1.000
_cell.length_c   1.000
_cell.angle_alpha   90.00
_cell.angle_beta   90.00
_cell.angle_gamma   90.00
#
_symmetry.space_group_name_H-M   'P 1'
#
loop_
_entity.id
_entity.type
_entity.pdbx_description
1 polymer ?
#
loop_
_entity_poly.entity_id
_entity_poly.type
_entity_poly.pdbx_seq_one_letter_code
_entity_poly.pdbx_strand_id
1 'polypeptide(L)'
;MQCDQRIMNRMRRAEGQMRGIQKMMLEEKECYDIMMQLSAVRSGIDNIMGIMAAENIKDCYENPLEDEQAQAERLAQAVQMIQKL
;
A
#
# COMPACT_ATOMS: atom_id res chain seq x y z
N MET A 1 1.72 -10.85 -12.08
CA MET A 1 1.52 -9.68 -11.19
C MET A 1 1.98 -8.40 -11.91
N GLN A 2 1.05 -7.60 -12.43
CA GLN A 2 1.36 -6.31 -13.05
C GLN A 2 0.78 -5.23 -12.14
N CYS A 3 1.60 -4.30 -11.63
CA CYS A 3 1.09 -3.17 -10.86
C CYS A 3 0.17 -2.34 -11.76
N ASP A 4 -1.15 -2.46 -11.53
CA ASP A 4 -2.20 -1.78 -12.28
C ASP A 4 -1.95 -0.26 -12.32
N GLN A 5 -2.26 0.38 -13.46
CA GLN A 5 -2.32 1.83 -13.62
C GLN A 5 -3.09 2.51 -12.47
N ARG A 6 -4.09 1.83 -11.90
CA ARG A 6 -4.83 2.29 -10.72
C ARG A 6 -3.95 2.42 -9.47
N ILE A 7 -3.05 1.48 -9.22
CA ILE A 7 -2.08 1.53 -8.12
C ILE A 7 -1.10 2.67 -8.37
N MET A 8 -0.60 2.80 -9.60
CA MET A 8 0.29 3.91 -9.97
C MET A 8 -0.36 5.28 -9.76
N ASN A 9 -1.65 5.44 -10.09
CA ASN A 9 -2.39 6.68 -9.84
C ASN A 9 -2.59 6.96 -8.34
N ARG A 10 -2.70 5.93 -7.50
CA ARG A 10 -2.74 6.10 -6.03
C ARG A 10 -1.37 6.54 -5.50
N MET A 11 -0.29 5.91 -5.97
CA MET A 11 1.08 6.29 -5.61
C MET A 11 1.39 7.75 -5.98
N ARG A 12 1.03 8.19 -7.19
CA ARG A 12 1.19 9.59 -7.63
C ARG A 12 0.42 10.58 -6.75
N ARG A 13 -0.75 10.20 -6.25
CA ARG A 13 -1.53 11.04 -5.32
C ARG A 13 -0.81 11.16 -3.96
N ALA A 14 -0.33 10.05 -3.40
CA ALA A 14 0.44 10.06 -2.16
C ALA A 14 1.72 10.90 -2.30
N GLU A 15 2.42 10.81 -3.44
CA GLU A 15 3.58 11.65 -3.75
C GLU A 15 3.22 13.15 -3.77
N GLY A 16 2.12 13.52 -4.43
CA GLY A 16 1.63 14.90 -4.46
C GLY A 16 1.28 15.43 -3.07
N GLN A 17 0.65 14.60 -2.22
CA GLN A 17 0.35 14.95 -0.83
C GLN A 17 1.63 15.16 -0.01
N MET A 18 2.63 14.30 -0.17
CA MET A 18 3.94 14.45 0.50
C MET A 18 4.64 15.76 0.11
N ARG A 19 4.60 16.15 -1.17
CA ARG A 19 5.11 17.47 -1.62
C ARG A 19 4.32 18.62 -0.99
N GLY A 20 3.00 18.48 -0.85
CA GLY A 20 2.15 19.45 -0.16
C GLY A 20 2.53 19.62 1.31
N ILE A 21 2.80 18.52 2.02
CA ILE A 21 3.24 18.53 3.42
C ILE A 21 4.59 19.25 3.57
N GLN A 22 5.55 18.98 2.69
CA GLN A 22 6.83 19.69 2.70
C GLN A 22 6.63 21.21 2.54
N LYS A 23 5.72 21.63 1.66
CA LYS A 23 5.36 23.05 1.52
C LYS A 23 4.74 23.62 2.80
N MET A 24 3.83 22.89 3.45
CA MET A 24 3.26 23.30 4.74
C MET A 24 4.33 23.49 5.82
N MET A 25 5.37 22.65 5.84
CA MET A 25 6.49 22.79 6.78
C MET A 25 7.30 24.05 6.49
N LEU A 26 7.58 24.34 5.21
CA LEU A 26 8.29 25.57 4.81
C LEU A 26 7.48 26.85 5.09
N GLU A 27 6.15 26.74 5.09
CA GLU A 27 5.23 27.82 5.45
C GLU A 27 4.95 27.90 6.97
N GLU A 28 5.69 27.15 7.79
CA GLU A 28 5.58 27.11 9.25
C GLU A 28 4.14 26.87 9.74
N LYS A 29 3.40 25.99 9.05
CA LYS A 29 2.05 25.58 9.48
C LYS A 29 2.09 24.82 10.79
N GLU A 30 0.98 24.86 11.52
CA GLU A 30 0.81 24.18 12.80
C GLU A 30 1.07 22.67 12.69
N CYS A 31 1.79 22.13 13.69
CA CYS A 31 2.13 20.72 13.76
C CYS A 31 0.89 19.81 13.69
N TYR A 32 -0.23 20.26 14.28
CA TYR A 32 -1.49 19.53 14.23
C TYR A 32 -1.99 19.31 12.79
N ASP A 33 -1.96 20.36 11.96
CA ASP A 33 -2.39 20.28 10.56
C ASP A 33 -1.46 19.39 9.73
N ILE A 34 -0.15 19.47 9.98
CA ILE A 34 0.85 18.60 9.35
C ILE A 34 0.60 17.13 9.72
N MET A 35 0.34 16.82 11.00
CA MET A 35 0.02 15.46 11.44
C MET A 35 -1.26 14.94 10.78
N MET A 36 -2.27 15.78 10.62
CA MET A 36 -3.50 15.41 9.92
C MET A 36 -3.24 15.03 8.46
N GLN A 37 -2.40 15.79 7.75
CA GLN A 37 -2.02 15.45 6.37
C GLN A 37 -1.17 14.18 6.28
N LEU A 38 -0.22 13.99 7.20
CA LEU A 38 0.58 12.75 7.27
C LEU A 38 -0.30 11.52 7.51
N SER A 39 -1.31 11.65 8.38
CA SER A 39 -2.30 10.59 8.62
C SER A 39 -3.11 10.25 7.35
N ALA A 40 -3.48 11.27 6.57
CA ALA A 40 -4.15 11.07 5.28
C ALA A 40 -3.26 10.33 4.27
N VAL A 41 -1.96 10.66 4.21
CA VAL A 41 -0.99 9.95 3.37
C VAL A 41 -0.84 8.50 3.83
N ARG A 42 -0.67 8.26 5.13
CA ARG A 42 -0.58 6.91 5.71
C ARG A 42 -1.78 6.06 5.31
N SER A 43 -2.99 6.59 5.52
CA SER A 43 -4.23 5.90 5.13
C SER A 43 -4.28 5.56 3.64
N GLY A 44 -3.76 6.45 2.79
CA GLY A 44 -3.62 6.21 1.36
C GLY A 44 -2.64 5.08 1.03
N ILE A 45 -1.52 5.01 1.74
CA ILE A 45 -0.52 3.94 1.59
C ILE A 45 -1.07 2.60 2.08
N ASP A 46 -1.71 2.57 3.26
CA ASP A 46 -2.31 1.35 3.83
C ASP A 46 -3.35 0.76 2.85
N ASN A 47 -4.13 1.63 2.19
CA ASN A 47 -5.07 1.21 1.15
C ASN A 47 -4.38 0.60 -0.08
N ILE A 48 -3.26 1.18 -0.53
CA ILE A 48 -2.48 0.64 -1.66
C ILE A 48 -1.94 -0.73 -1.31
N MET A 49 -1.33 -0.87 -0.14
CA MET A 49 -0.77 -2.14 0.32
C MET A 49 -1.85 -3.21 0.48
N GLY A 50 -3.04 -2.86 1.01
CA GLY A 50 -4.18 -3.77 1.11
C GLY A 50 -4.66 -4.29 -0.25
N ILE A 51 -4.72 -3.41 -1.28
CA ILE A 51 -5.05 -3.82 -2.65
C ILE A 51 -4.01 -4.79 -3.19
N MET A 52 -2.72 -4.50 -3.00
CA MET A 52 -1.64 -5.37 -3.47
C MET A 52 -1.64 -6.73 -2.78
N ALA A 53 -1.89 -6.77 -1.47
CA ALA A 53 -2.01 -8.02 -0.73
C ALA A 53 -3.21 -8.86 -1.22
N ALA A 54 -4.36 -8.22 -1.45
CA ALA A 54 -5.55 -8.90 -1.97
C ALA A 54 -5.31 -9.51 -3.36
N GLU A 55 -4.67 -8.76 -4.27
CA GLU A 55 -4.31 -9.27 -5.61
C GLU A 55 -3.29 -10.41 -5.52
N ASN A 56 -2.34 -10.36 -4.58
CA ASN A 56 -1.39 -11.44 -4.37
C ASN A 56 -2.07 -12.73 -3.87
N ILE A 57 -3.02 -12.63 -2.93
CA ILE A 57 -3.81 -13.78 -2.46
C ILE A 57 -4.66 -14.35 -3.60
N LYS A 58 -5.30 -13.47 -4.38
CA LYS A 58 -6.08 -13.87 -5.55
C LYS A 58 -5.21 -14.64 -6.57
N ASP A 59 -4.00 -14.16 -6.83
CA ASP A 59 -3.05 -14.84 -7.72
C ASP A 59 -2.58 -16.19 -7.17
N CYS A 60 -2.46 -16.34 -5.84
CA CYS A 60 -2.20 -17.66 -5.22
C CYS A 60 -3.34 -18.64 -5.50
N TYR A 61 -4.59 -18.16 -5.56
CA TYR A 61 -5.77 -19.00 -5.82
C TYR A 61 -5.98 -19.29 -7.32
N GLU A 62 -5.84 -18.29 -8.18
CA GLU A 62 -6.05 -18.43 -9.63
C GLU A 62 -4.90 -19.18 -10.32
N ASN A 63 -3.68 -19.09 -9.78
CA ASN A 63 -2.49 -19.73 -10.33
C ASN A 63 -1.79 -20.58 -9.26
N PRO A 64 -2.37 -21.72 -8.85
CA PRO A 64 -1.77 -22.58 -7.83
C PRO A 64 -0.49 -23.24 -8.33
N LEU A 65 0.47 -23.44 -7.43
CA LEU A 65 1.65 -24.26 -7.70
C LEU A 65 1.29 -25.76 -7.62
N GLU A 66 2.01 -26.60 -8.36
CA GLU A 66 1.86 -28.06 -8.31
C GLU A 66 2.37 -28.65 -6.99
N ASP A 67 3.41 -28.05 -6.42
CA ASP A 67 3.95 -28.44 -5.11
C ASP A 67 3.10 -27.82 -3.98
N GLU A 68 2.43 -28.69 -3.23
CA GLU A 68 1.57 -28.31 -2.11
C GLU A 68 2.32 -27.55 -1.01
N GLN A 69 3.58 -27.93 -0.74
CA GLN A 69 4.38 -27.27 0.30
C GLN A 69 4.75 -25.85 -0.14
N ALA A 70 5.22 -25.69 -1.38
CA ALA A 70 5.51 -24.38 -1.96
C ALA A 70 4.24 -23.50 -2.05
N GLN A 71 3.09 -24.07 -2.38
CA GLN A 71 1.82 -23.35 -2.40
C GLN A 71 1.40 -22.87 -1.01
N ALA A 72 1.55 -23.72 0.02
CA ALA A 72 1.25 -23.35 1.40
C ALA A 72 2.16 -22.21 1.90
N GLU A 73 3.45 -22.26 1.58
CA GLU A 73 4.41 -21.21 1.92
C GLU A 73 4.08 -19.88 1.21
N ARG A 74 3.77 -19.93 -0.09
CA ARG A 74 3.37 -18.75 -0.87
C ARG A 74 2.12 -18.09 -0.30
N LEU A 75 1.11 -18.87 0.06
CA LEU A 75 -0.12 -18.37 0.69
C LEU A 75 0.16 -17.78 2.08
N ALA A 76 1.00 -18.42 2.89
CA ALA A 76 1.39 -17.92 4.21
C ALA A 76 2.10 -16.57 4.11
N GLN A 77 2.98 -16.39 3.12
CA GLN A 77 3.63 -15.10 2.84
C GLN A 77 2.61 -14.01 2.46
N ALA A 78 1.65 -14.34 1.61
CA ALA A 78 0.59 -13.42 1.20
C ALA A 78 -0.26 -12.95 2.41
N VAL A 79 -0.62 -13.86 3.31
CA VAL A 79 -1.36 -13.54 4.55
C VAL A 79 -0.53 -12.67 5.50
N GLN A 80 0.78 -12.93 5.63
CA GLN A 80 1.66 -12.09 6.45
C GLN A 80 1.76 -10.64 5.97
N MET A 81 1.54 -10.36 4.68
CA MET A 81 1.51 -8.98 4.17
C MET A 81 0.37 -8.17 4.80
N ILE A 82 -0.78 -8.79 5.06
CA ILE A 82 -1.95 -8.13 5.66
C ILE A 82 -1.72 -7.82 7.14
N GLN A 83 -1.00 -8.69 7.87
CA GLN A 83 -0.72 -8.50 9.29
C GLN A 83 0.20 -7.30 9.58
N LYS A 84 0.91 -6.80 8.56
CA LYS A 84 1.85 -5.68 8.65
C LYS A 84 1.26 -4.34 8.25
N LEU A 85 -0.02 -4.30 7.87
CA LEU A 85 -0.81 -3.09 7.59
C LEU A 85 -1.29 -2.47 8.91
#